data_AF-A0A3D2DL46-F1
#
_entry.id   AF-A0A3D2DL46-F1
#
_cell.length_a   1.000
_cell.length_b   1.000
_cell.length_c   1.000
_cell.angle_alpha   90.00
_cell.angle_beta   90.00
_cell.angle_gamma   90.00
#
_symmetry.space_group_name_H-M   'P 1'
#
loop_
_entity.id
_entity.type
_entity.pdbx_description
1 polymer ?
#
loop_
_entity_poly.entity_id
_entity_poly.type
_entity_poly.pdbx_seq_one_letter_code
_entity_poly.pdbx_strand_id
1 'polypeptide(L)'
;GELHCIGATTLDEHRQYIEKDPALERRFQPVMVDEPTVEDTISILRGLKDRYEVFHGVKITDGALVSAAVLSDRYITDRFLPDKAIDL
;
A
#
# COMPACT_ATOMS: atom_id res chain seq x y z
N GLY A 1 -12.56 -27.84 -6.92
CA GLY A 1 -11.85 -27.01 -5.94
C GLY A 1 -12.79 -25.88 -5.62
N GLU A 2 -13.36 -25.90 -4.43
CA GLU A 2 -14.43 -24.96 -4.01
C GLU A 2 -13.88 -23.78 -3.19
N LEU A 3 -12.59 -23.84 -2.82
CA LEU A 3 -11.94 -22.80 -2.05
C LEU A 3 -11.41 -21.70 -2.98
N HIS A 4 -11.94 -20.50 -2.78
CA HIS A 4 -11.38 -19.26 -3.32
C HIS A 4 -10.61 -18.56 -2.20
N CYS A 5 -9.34 -18.25 -2.45
CA CYS A 5 -8.51 -17.51 -1.50
C CYS A 5 -7.61 -16.52 -2.23
N ILE A 6 -7.22 -15.47 -1.52
CA ILE A 6 -6.21 -14.49 -1.93
C ILE A 6 -5.15 -14.47 -0.83
N GLY A 7 -3.89 -14.65 -1.20
CA GLY A 7 -2.74 -14.48 -0.30
C GLY A 7 -2.06 -13.14 -0.56
N ALA A 8 -1.46 -12.58 0.48
CA ALA A 8 -0.60 -11.39 0.39
C ALA A 8 0.70 -11.68 1.14
N THR A 9 1.84 -11.37 0.52
CA THR A 9 3.18 -11.65 1.06
C THR A 9 4.18 -10.70 0.39
N THR A 10 5.39 -10.62 0.94
CA THR A 10 6.49 -9.94 0.27
C THR A 10 7.10 -10.81 -0.84
N LEU A 11 7.80 -10.18 -1.78
CA LEU A 11 8.52 -10.89 -2.85
C LEU A 11 9.51 -11.93 -2.30
N ASP A 12 10.22 -11.59 -1.22
CA ASP A 12 11.24 -12.46 -0.65
C ASP A 12 10.63 -13.70 0.02
N GLU A 13 9.53 -13.52 0.76
CA GLU A 13 8.78 -14.63 1.34
C GLU A 13 8.13 -15.51 0.25
N HIS A 14 7.60 -14.91 -0.82
CA HIS A 14 7.05 -15.66 -1.95
C HIS A 14 8.10 -16.60 -2.56
N ARG A 15 9.30 -16.07 -2.84
CA ARG A 15 10.44 -16.85 -3.35
C ARG A 15 10.91 -17.91 -2.36
N GLN A 16 10.92 -17.58 -1.07
CA GLN A 16 11.43 -18.49 -0.05
C GLN A 16 10.48 -19.67 0.21
N TYR A 17 9.17 -19.46 0.18
CA TYR A 17 8.19 -20.43 0.68
C TYR A 17 7.19 -20.93 -0.37
N ILE A 18 6.79 -20.10 -1.34
CA ILE A 18 5.77 -20.48 -2.33
C ILE A 18 6.40 -21.08 -3.57
N GLU A 19 7.41 -20.43 -4.14
CA GLU A 19 8.11 -20.93 -5.34
C GLU A 19 8.86 -22.25 -5.07
N LYS A 20 9.23 -22.54 -3.81
CA LYS A 20 9.90 -23.79 -3.45
C LYS A 20 8.95 -24.99 -3.33
N ASP A 21 7.64 -24.75 -3.27
CA ASP A 21 6.62 -25.80 -3.19
C ASP A 21 5.91 -25.96 -4.55
N PRO A 22 6.18 -27.05 -5.30
CA PRO A 22 5.59 -27.25 -6.63
C PRO A 22 4.07 -27.33 -6.65
N ALA A 23 3.44 -27.69 -5.51
CA ALA A 23 1.99 -27.76 -5.41
C ALA A 23 1.37 -26.37 -5.23
N LEU A 24 2.04 -25.47 -4.51
CA LEU A 24 1.59 -24.09 -4.33
C LEU A 24 1.89 -23.24 -5.56
N GLU A 25 3.09 -23.36 -6.14
CA GLU A 25 3.50 -22.63 -7.34
C GLU A 25 2.52 -22.78 -8.51
N ARG A 26 1.98 -23.99 -8.72
CA ARG A 26 0.98 -24.25 -9.77
C ARG A 26 -0.45 -23.84 -9.42
N ARG A 27 -0.73 -23.49 -8.17
CA ARG A 27 -2.07 -23.15 -7.65
C ARG A 27 -2.25 -21.65 -7.46
N PHE A 28 -1.17 -20.93 -7.17
CA PHE A 28 -1.17 -19.48 -7.04
C PHE A 28 -0.67 -18.84 -8.33
N GLN A 29 -1.36 -17.78 -8.76
CA GLN A 29 -0.87 -16.90 -9.80
C GLN A 29 -0.33 -15.63 -9.12
N PRO A 30 0.96 -15.28 -9.31
CA PRO A 30 1.49 -14.05 -8.73
C PRO A 30 0.85 -12.84 -9.42
N VAL A 31 0.37 -11.91 -8.61
CA VAL A 31 -0.09 -10.59 -9.05
C VAL A 31 0.82 -9.58 -8.35
N MET A 32 1.68 -8.94 -9.14
CA MET A 32 2.61 -7.94 -8.62
C MET A 32 1.86 -6.66 -8.27
N VAL A 33 2.15 -6.12 -7.09
CA VAL A 33 1.62 -4.85 -6.61
C VAL A 33 2.81 -3.97 -6.28
N ASP A 34 3.03 -2.97 -7.13
CA ASP A 34 4.13 -2.02 -6.96
C ASP A 34 3.71 -0.87 -6.05
N GLU A 35 4.72 -0.16 -5.50
CA GLU A 35 4.51 1.08 -4.77
C GLU A 35 3.80 2.11 -5.67
N PRO A 36 2.74 2.78 -5.20
CA PRO A 36 2.06 3.81 -5.97
C PRO A 36 2.97 5.02 -6.18
N THR A 37 2.73 5.76 -7.27
CA THR A 37 3.40 7.05 -7.46
C THR A 37 2.96 8.07 -6.41
N VAL A 38 3.69 9.18 -6.29
CA VAL A 38 3.28 10.31 -5.43
C VAL A 38 1.89 10.83 -5.84
N GLU A 39 1.60 10.91 -7.15
CA GLU A 39 0.30 11.37 -7.66
C GLU A 39 -0.84 10.40 -7.32
N ASP A 40 -0.60 9.10 -7.47
CA ASP A 40 -1.55 8.06 -7.06
C ASP A 40 -1.79 8.11 -5.55
N THR A 41 -0.73 8.31 -4.77
CA THR A 41 -0.82 8.43 -3.31
C THR A 41 -1.66 9.64 -2.89
N ILE A 42 -1.48 10.79 -3.54
CA ILE A 42 -2.32 11.97 -3.29
C ILE A 42 -3.80 11.64 -3.56
N SER A 43 -4.08 10.90 -4.64
CA SER A 43 -5.45 10.49 -4.98
C SER A 43 -6.03 9.51 -3.95
N ILE A 44 -5.24 8.56 -3.46
CA ILE A 44 -5.61 7.65 -2.37
C ILE A 44 -5.92 8.44 -1.09
N LEU A 45 -5.02 9.35 -0.68
CA LEU A 45 -5.20 10.18 0.52
C LEU A 45 -6.47 11.05 0.43
N ARG A 46 -6.76 11.62 -0.74
CA ARG A 46 -8.02 12.36 -0.99
C ARG A 46 -9.25 11.48 -0.80
N GLY A 47 -9.19 10.22 -1.25
CA GLY A 47 -10.26 9.24 -1.02
C GLY A 47 -10.44 8.84 0.45
N LEU A 48 -9.37 8.91 1.25
CA LEU A 48 -9.40 8.61 2.69
C LEU A 48 -9.75 9.83 3.57
N LYS A 49 -9.58 11.05 3.04
CA LYS A 49 -9.71 12.31 3.77
C LYS A 49 -10.94 12.39 4.68
N ASP A 50 -12.14 12.19 4.12
CA ASP A 50 -13.38 12.37 4.88
C ASP A 50 -13.48 11.42 6.07
N ARG A 51 -12.99 10.19 5.92
CA ARG A 51 -12.94 9.20 7.00
C ARG A 51 -11.98 9.62 8.11
N TYR A 52 -10.81 10.15 7.75
CA TYR A 52 -9.81 10.63 8.72
C TYR A 52 -10.28 11.91 9.42
N GLU A 53 -10.89 12.85 8.70
CA GLU A 53 -11.47 14.06 9.29
C GLU A 53 -12.52 13.72 10.36
N VAL A 54 -13.41 12.77 10.06
CA VAL A 54 -14.44 12.31 11.02
C VAL A 54 -13.81 11.59 12.20
N PHE A 55 -12.87 10.68 11.96
CA PHE A 55 -12.24 9.89 13.02
C PHE A 55 -11.42 10.75 13.99
N HIS A 56 -10.69 11.74 13.48
CA HIS A 56 -9.83 12.61 14.29
C HIS A 56 -10.51 13.92 14.73
N GLY A 57 -11.70 14.25 14.20
CA GLY A 57 -12.41 15.49 14.54
C GLY A 57 -11.72 16.76 14.03
N VAL A 58 -10.99 16.67 12.92
CA VAL A 58 -10.20 17.78 12.34
C VAL A 58 -10.60 18.03 10.88
N LYS A 59 -10.19 19.18 10.35
CA LYS A 59 -10.26 19.47 8.90
C LYS A 59 -8.87 19.39 8.30
N ILE A 60 -8.75 18.65 7.20
CA ILE A 60 -7.49 18.40 6.50
C ILE A 60 -7.55 19.18 5.18
N THR A 61 -6.59 20.07 4.96
CA THR A 61 -6.52 20.83 3.71
C THR A 61 -5.95 19.96 2.59
N ASP A 62 -6.33 20.24 1.34
CA ASP A 62 -5.76 19.50 0.20
C ASP A 62 -4.24 19.65 0.10
N GLY A 63 -3.73 20.86 0.40
CA GLY A 63 -2.29 21.12 0.45
C GLY A 63 -1.54 20.30 1.51
N ALA A 64 -2.20 19.92 2.61
CA ALA A 64 -1.62 19.02 3.61
C ALA A 64 -1.44 17.61 3.04
N LEU A 65 -2.42 17.08 2.27
CA LEU A 65 -2.32 15.77 1.64
C LEU A 65 -1.19 15.72 0.60
N VAL A 66 -1.07 16.77 -0.21
CA VAL A 66 0.03 16.91 -1.19
C VAL A 66 1.37 16.94 -0.47
N SER A 67 1.47 17.71 0.61
CA SER A 67 2.70 17.81 1.40
C SER A 67 3.06 16.48 2.06
N ALA A 68 2.08 15.76 2.62
CA ALA A 68 2.29 14.46 3.24
C ALA A 68 2.87 13.46 2.24
N ALA A 69 2.30 13.36 1.04
CA ALA A 69 2.82 12.47 -0.02
C ALA A 69 4.23 12.87 -0.47
N VAL A 70 4.48 14.15 -0.77
CA VAL A 70 5.78 14.62 -1.29
C VAL A 70 6.89 14.54 -0.25
N LEU A 71 6.62 14.93 1.00
CA LEU A 71 7.63 14.97 2.05
C LEU A 71 7.95 13.57 2.59
N SER A 72 6.94 12.70 2.73
CA SER A 72 7.19 11.31 3.11
C SER A 72 7.99 10.57 2.04
N ASP A 73 7.68 10.76 0.75
CA ASP A 73 8.46 10.20 -0.35
C ASP A 73 9.93 10.65 -0.30
N ARG A 74 10.15 11.95 -0.09
CA ARG A 74 11.49 12.54 -0.12
C ARG A 74 12.35 12.20 1.09
N TYR A 75 11.77 12.11 2.27
CA TYR A 75 12.55 12.08 3.52
C TYR A 75 12.41 10.78 4.32
N ILE A 76 11.38 9.95 4.06
CA ILE A 76 11.19 8.65 4.70
C ILE A 76 11.48 7.57 3.65
N THR A 77 12.72 7.07 3.67
CA THR A 77 13.29 6.20 2.60
C THR A 77 13.30 4.72 2.95
N ASP A 78 13.05 4.37 4.21
CA ASP A 78 12.97 3.00 4.73
C ASP A 78 11.55 2.41 4.68
N ARG A 79 10.58 3.19 4.17
CA ARG A 79 9.17 2.81 4.04
C ARG A 79 8.65 3.15 2.64
N PHE A 80 7.54 2.50 2.29
CA PHE A 80 6.90 2.63 0.97
C PHE A 80 5.59 3.42 1.08
N LEU A 81 5.26 4.16 0.03
CA LEU A 81 3.93 4.70 -0.20
C LEU A 81 2.93 3.54 -0.37
N PRO A 82 1.63 3.78 -0.07
CA PRO A 82 1.05 5.00 0.47
C PRO A 82 1.18 5.10 2.00
N ASP A 83 1.62 4.03 2.65
CA ASP A 83 1.62 3.85 4.11
C ASP A 83 2.36 4.96 4.85
N LYS A 84 3.60 5.28 4.43
CA LYS A 84 4.38 6.38 5.03
C LYS A 84 3.74 7.76 4.91
N ALA A 85 2.87 7.97 3.93
CA ALA A 85 2.17 9.24 3.72
C ALA A 85 0.86 9.31 4.53
N ILE A 86 0.28 8.16 4.90
CA ILE A 86 -0.89 8.07 5.76
C ILE A 86 -0.51 8.34 7.23
N ASP A 87 0.67 7.86 7.63
CA ASP A 87 1.19 8.03 8.98
C ASP A 87 1.67 9.46 9.31
N LEU A 88 1.97 10.25 8.28
CA LEU A 88 2.51 11.61 8.41
C LEU A 88 1.39 12.66 8.52
#